data_AF-A0A7C3GKP9-F1
#
_entry.id   AF-A0A7C3GKP9-F1
#
_cell.length_a   1.000
_cell.length_b   1.000
_cell.length_c   1.000
_cell.angle_alpha   90.00
_cell.angle_beta   90.00
_cell.angle_gamma   90.00
#
_symmetry.space_group_name_H-M   'P 1'
#
loop_
_entity.id
_entity.type
_entity.pdbx_description
1 polymer ?
#
loop_
_entity_poly.entity_id
_entity_poly.type
_entity_poly.pdbx_seq_one_letter_code
_entity_poly.pdbx_strand_id
1 'polypeptide(L)' 'EGEAWDEIARKVYGTEKLMHVLLSANPNLRHHLTLPGNTQVVCPEVEIETVPEVLPPWKR' A
#
# COMPACT_ATOMS: atom_id res chain seq x y z
N GLU A 1 14.28 0.06 -7.57
CA GLU A 1 13.14 0.27 -8.46
C GLU A 1 11.90 0.33 -7.57
N GLY A 2 11.04 1.34 -7.73
CA GLY A 2 9.92 1.58 -6.81
C GLY A 2 8.75 0.63 -7.08
N GLU A 3 7.91 0.38 -6.07
CA GLU A 3 6.68 -0.40 -6.24
C GLU A 3 5.53 0.51 -6.67
N ALA A 4 4.68 0.03 -7.58
CA ALA A 4 3.48 0.75 -7.97
C ALA A 4 2.35 0.60 -6.93
N TRP A 5 1.41 1.54 -6.94
CA TRP A 5 0.20 1.47 -6.11
C TRP A 5 -0.63 0.21 -6.38
N ASP A 6 -0.64 -0.26 -7.63
CA ASP A 6 -1.31 -1.47 -8.08
C ASP A 6 -0.75 -2.72 -7.37
N GLU A 7 0.58 -2.84 -7.31
CA GLU A 7 1.28 -3.94 -6.65
C GLU A 7 1.05 -3.96 -5.14
N ILE A 8 1.09 -2.79 -4.50
CA ILE A 8 0.84 -2.66 -3.06
C ILE A 8 -0.61 -2.98 -2.75
N ALA A 9 -1.56 -2.46 -3.53
CA ALA A 9 -2.97 -2.79 -3.38
C ALA A 9 -3.19 -4.30 -3.57
N ARG A 10 -2.55 -4.93 -4.56
CA ARG A 10 -2.63 -6.37 -4.74
C ARG A 10 -2.02 -7.17 -3.57
N LYS A 11 -0.93 -6.70 -2.95
CA LYS A 11 -0.28 -7.38 -1.82
C LYS A 11 -1.03 -7.19 -0.50
N VAL A 12 -1.43 -5.96 -0.19
CA VAL A 12 -2.13 -5.60 1.05
C VAL A 12 -3.58 -6.07 0.98
N TYR A 13 -4.23 -5.85 -0.17
CA TYR A 13 -5.67 -6.03 -0.34
C TYR A 13 -6.09 -7.23 -1.18
N GLY A 14 -5.13 -7.97 -1.77
CA GLY A 14 -5.44 -9.02 -2.74
C GLY A 14 -5.94 -8.49 -4.09
N THR A 15 -6.15 -7.18 -4.23
CA THR A 15 -6.69 -6.56 -5.45
C THR A 15 -6.08 -5.18 -5.73
N GLU A 16 -5.66 -4.99 -6.98
CA GLU A 16 -5.20 -3.71 -7.52
C GLU A 16 -6.28 -2.62 -7.54
N LYS A 17 -7.56 -3.02 -7.55
CA LYS A 17 -8.71 -2.10 -7.63
C LYS A 17 -8.80 -1.14 -6.45
N LEU A 18 -8.18 -1.47 -5.32
CA LEU A 18 -8.21 -0.68 -4.09
C LEU A 18 -7.05 0.31 -3.96
N MET A 19 -6.28 0.53 -5.04
CA MET A 19 -5.29 1.62 -5.08
C MET A 19 -5.90 3.00 -4.77
N HIS A 20 -7.17 3.25 -5.15
CA HIS A 20 -7.86 4.50 -4.85
C HIS A 20 -8.06 4.73 -3.34
N VAL A 21 -8.26 3.65 -2.58
CA VAL A 21 -8.37 3.70 -1.11
C VAL A 21 -7.02 4.06 -0.50
N LEU A 22 -5.92 3.47 -1.00
CA LEU A 22 -4.57 3.83 -0.58
C LEU A 22 -4.24 5.30 -0.89
N LEU A 23 -4.58 5.78 -2.08
CA LEU A 23 -4.36 7.17 -2.50
C LEU A 23 -5.16 8.16 -1.65
N SER A 24 -6.41 7.81 -1.31
CA SER A 24 -7.28 8.63 -0.46
C SER A 24 -6.75 8.71 0.98
N ALA A 25 -6.24 7.59 1.52
CA ALA A 25 -5.62 7.55 2.84
C ALA A 25 -4.24 8.22 2.88
N ASN A 26 -3.54 8.32 1.74
CA ASN A 26 -2.19 8.89 1.64
C ASN A 26 -2.14 10.07 0.65
N PRO A 27 -2.79 11.20 0.97
CA PRO A 27 -2.80 12.37 0.09
C PRO A 27 -1.40 12.95 -0.16
N ASN A 28 -0.46 12.77 0.79
CA ASN A 28 0.94 13.18 0.63
C ASN A 28 1.69 12.33 -0.41
N LEU A 29 1.32 11.06 -0.55
CA LEU A 29 1.97 10.12 -1.46
C LEU A 29 1.27 10.03 -2.81
N ARG A 30 0.05 10.56 -2.96
CA ARG A 30 -0.71 10.54 -4.22
C ARG A 30 0.03 11.16 -5.42
N HIS A 31 0.99 12.04 -5.14
CA HIS A 31 1.81 12.70 -6.16
C HIS A 31 2.97 11.81 -6.63
N HIS A 32 3.27 10.74 -5.90
CA HIS A 32 4.25 9.74 -6.28
C HIS A 32 3.57 8.65 -7.12
N LEU A 33 3.99 8.52 -8.37
CA LEU A 33 3.52 7.47 -9.28
C LEU A 33 3.99 6.09 -8.83
N THR A 34 5.20 6.03 -8.26
CA THR A 34 5.84 4.84 -7.71
C THR A 34 6.40 5.17 -6.33
N LEU A 35 6.23 4.24 -5.40
CA LEU A 35 6.69 4.40 -4.04
C LEU A 35 8.11 3.85 -3.93
N PRO A 36 9.08 4.67 -3.48
CA PRO A 36 10.39 4.14 -3.16
C PRO A 36 10.24 3.12 -2.01
N GLY A 37 11.03 2.05 -2.02
CA GLY A 37 10.95 0.92 -1.09
C GLY A 37 11.13 1.26 0.41
N ASN A 38 11.31 2.54 0.76
CA ASN A 38 11.40 3.06 2.12
C ASN A 38 10.18 3.90 2.51
N THR A 39 9.08 3.84 1.76
CA THR A 39 7.89 4.67 2.02
C THR A 39 6.86 3.92 2.84
N GLN A 40 6.39 4.54 3.92
CA GLN A 40 5.30 4.01 4.72
C GLN A 40 3.95 4.41 4.12
N VAL A 41 3.12 3.42 3.80
CA VAL A 41 1.77 3.61 3.27
C VAL A 41 0.75 3.31 4.36
N VAL A 42 -0.15 4.25 4.62
CA VAL A 42 -1.29 4.04 5.51
C VAL A 42 -2.34 3.23 4.77
N CYS A 43 -2.63 2.04 5.27
CA CYS A 43 -3.65 1.15 4.71
C CYS A 43 -4.88 1.18 5.63
N PRO A 44 -5.99 1.84 5.26
CA PRO A 44 -7.21 1.79 6.06
C PRO A 44 -7.77 0.37 6.08
N GLU A 45 -8.45 0.03 7.18
CA GLU A 45 -9.12 -1.26 7.34
C GLU A 45 -10.37 -1.27 6.47
N VAL A 46 -10.23 -1.79 5.26
CA VAL A 46 -11.34 -2.10 4.36
C VAL A 46 -11.71 -3.56 4.58
N GLU A 47 -13.02 -3.88 4.60
CA GLU A 47 -13.50 -5.27 4.67
C GLU A 47 -13.14 -5.98 3.36
N ILE A 48 -11.99 -6.61 3.40
CA ILE A 48 -11.44 -7.44 2.35
C ILE A 48 -10.64 -8.50 3.09
N GLU A 49 -10.96 -9.74 2.77
CA GLU A 49 -10.29 -10.92 3.33
C GLU A 49 -8.82 -10.87 2.88
N THR A 50 -7.98 -10.30 3.72
CA THR A 50 -6.57 -10.04 3.42
C THR A 50 -5.71 -10.89 4.33
N VAL A 51 -4.86 -11.71 3.73
CA VAL A 51 -3.82 -12.47 4.43
C VAL A 51 -2.71 -11.47 4.79
N PRO A 52 -2.42 -11.23 6.07
CA PRO A 52 -1.36 -10.30 6.47
C PRO A 52 -0.01 -10.98 6.29
N GLU A 53 0.58 -10.89 5.10
CA GLU A 53 1.93 -11.41 4.88
C GLU A 53 2.97 -10.29 5.10
N VAL A 54 3.45 -10.23 6.34
CA VAL A 54 4.77 -9.73 6.74
C VAL A 54 5.03 -8.24 6.52
N LEU A 55 4.92 -7.47 7.62
CA LEU A 55 5.67 -6.23 7.78
C LEU A 55 7.11 -6.59 8.22
N PRO A 56 8.15 -6.24 7.45
CA PRO A 56 9.53 -6.56 7.79
C PRO A 56 10.06 -5.70 8.96
N PRO A 57 11.11 -6.17 9.65
CA PRO A 57 11.40 -5.88 11.07
C PRO A 57 12.03 -4.52 11.40
N TRP A 58 12.15 -3.56 10.47
CA TRP A 58 12.90 -2.31 10.70
C TRP A 58 12.13 -1.23 11.47
N LYS A 59 10.97 -1.61 12.06
CA LYS A 59 10.34 -0.90 13.17
C LYS A 59 10.97 -1.38 14.50
N ARG A 60 12.28 -1.19 14.64
CA ARG A 60 13.05 -1.18 15.90
C ARG A 60 14.07 -0.06 15.84
#